data_AF-A0A7M3LVC4-F1
#
_entry.id   AF-A0A7M3LVC4-F1
#
_cell.length_a   1.000
_cell.length_b   1.000
_cell.length_c   1.000
_cell.angle_alpha   90.00
_cell.angle_beta   90.00
_cell.angle_gamma   90.00
#
_symmetry.space_group_name_H-M   'P 1'
#
loop_
_entity.id
_entity.type
_entity.pdbx_description
1 polymer ?
#
loop_
_entity_poly.entity_id
_entity_poly.type
_entity_poly.pdbx_seq_one_letter_code
_entity_poly.pdbx_strand_id
1 'polypeptide(L)'
;MAGKRSTGSRNRGNAETLRRYWSTGGAGGARIRWGTRGDWSRCNRLLSRYMGARAKGYCQLMHIRSTGVATGSRLNPGRRRR
;
A
#
# COMPACT_ATOMS: atom_id res chain seq x y z
N MET A 1 31.03 -13.03 -12.69
CA MET A 1 30.16 -11.85 -12.93
C MET A 1 28.97 -11.91 -11.98
N ALA A 2 28.58 -10.78 -11.40
CA ALA A 2 27.69 -10.63 -10.24
C ALA A 2 26.21 -10.94 -10.53
N GLY A 3 25.45 -11.35 -9.49
CA GLY A 3 23.99 -11.53 -9.67
C GLY A 3 23.10 -11.77 -8.45
N LYS A 4 23.45 -11.23 -7.28
CA LYS A 4 22.56 -10.92 -6.12
C LYS A 4 21.04 -11.12 -6.33
N ARG A 5 20.37 -11.99 -5.54
CA ARG A 5 19.39 -11.60 -4.48
C ARG A 5 18.38 -12.70 -4.06
N SER A 6 18.44 -13.01 -2.76
CA SER A 6 17.30 -13.21 -1.85
C SER A 6 16.15 -14.13 -2.29
N THR A 7 16.30 -15.43 -2.04
CA THR A 7 15.16 -16.32 -1.72
C THR A 7 14.79 -16.19 -0.24
N GLY A 8 14.48 -14.97 0.17
CA GLY A 8 14.04 -14.63 1.52
C GLY A 8 12.52 -14.72 1.65
N SER A 9 12.08 -15.66 2.49
CA SER A 9 10.82 -15.68 3.23
C SER A 9 9.60 -16.37 2.59
N ARG A 10 9.46 -17.64 3.01
CA ARG A 10 8.22 -18.41 3.11
C ARG A 10 7.23 -17.72 4.07
N ASN A 11 6.37 -16.84 3.56
CA ASN A 11 5.17 -16.40 4.29
C ASN A 11 4.06 -15.91 3.34
N ARG A 12 3.60 -16.77 2.43
CA ARG A 12 2.46 -16.49 1.52
C ARG A 12 1.11 -16.86 2.18
N GLY A 13 0.92 -16.51 3.45
CA GLY A 13 -0.23 -16.99 4.23
C GLY A 13 -1.39 -16.01 4.44
N ASN A 14 -1.22 -14.71 4.17
CA ASN A 14 -2.25 -13.74 4.60
C ASN A 14 -2.50 -12.59 3.61
N ALA A 15 -2.10 -12.75 2.34
CA ALA A 15 -2.24 -11.67 1.37
C ALA A 15 -3.71 -11.25 1.20
N GLU A 16 -4.62 -12.22 1.15
CA GLU A 16 -6.06 -12.03 0.89
C GLU A 16 -6.80 -11.38 2.07
N THR A 17 -6.52 -11.87 3.29
CA THR A 17 -7.01 -11.28 4.54
C THR A 17 -6.51 -9.86 4.70
N LEU A 18 -5.24 -9.61 4.39
CA LEU A 18 -4.69 -8.26 4.35
C LEU A 18 -5.43 -7.42 3.31
N ARG A 19 -5.79 -7.97 2.13
CA ARG A 19 -6.58 -7.20 1.16
C ARG A 19 -7.91 -6.74 1.71
N ARG A 20 -8.65 -7.66 2.34
CA ARG A 20 -9.96 -7.37 2.94
C ARG A 20 -9.82 -6.37 4.10
N TYR A 21 -8.80 -6.54 4.94
CA TYR A 21 -8.54 -5.66 6.09
C TYR A 21 -8.13 -4.24 5.68
N TRP A 22 -7.28 -4.09 4.65
CA TRP A 22 -6.77 -2.77 4.19
C TRP A 22 -7.67 -2.07 3.17
N SER A 23 -8.71 -2.74 2.69
CA SER A 23 -9.77 -2.14 1.87
C SER A 23 -10.52 -1.06 2.66
N THR A 24 -11.20 -0.13 1.97
CA THR A 24 -11.93 1.00 2.60
C THR A 24 -12.94 0.55 3.67
N GLY A 25 -13.57 -0.61 3.50
CA GLY A 25 -14.51 -1.18 4.47
C GLY A 25 -13.87 -2.03 5.57
N GLY A 26 -12.54 -2.17 5.60
CA GLY A 26 -11.80 -2.91 6.62
C GLY A 26 -11.14 -1.99 7.64
N ALA A 27 -10.90 -2.50 8.85
CA ALA A 27 -10.29 -1.73 9.93
C ALA A 27 -8.89 -1.17 9.58
N GLY A 28 -8.16 -1.83 8.68
CA GLY A 28 -6.90 -1.32 8.14
C GLY A 28 -7.07 -0.13 7.20
N GLY A 29 -8.07 -0.16 6.32
CA GLY A 29 -8.37 0.96 5.42
C GLY A 29 -8.79 2.22 6.18
N ALA A 30 -9.58 2.04 7.24
CA ALA A 30 -9.92 3.13 8.16
C ALA A 30 -8.68 3.74 8.85
N ARG A 31 -7.69 2.91 9.23
CA ARG A 31 -6.40 3.37 9.80
C ARG A 31 -5.52 4.09 8.79
N ILE A 32 -5.53 3.65 7.53
CA ILE A 32 -4.82 4.33 6.44
C ILE A 32 -5.46 5.69 6.16
N ARG A 33 -6.79 5.82 6.31
CA ARG A 33 -7.57 7.01 5.94
C ARG A 33 -7.33 7.35 4.47
N TRP A 34 -7.80 6.47 3.59
CA TRP A 34 -7.73 6.68 2.15
C TRP A 34 -8.29 8.06 1.78
N GLY A 35 -7.62 8.77 0.86
CA GLY A 35 -7.99 10.13 0.47
C GLY A 35 -7.41 11.23 1.37
N THR A 36 -6.56 10.89 2.35
CA THR A 36 -5.85 11.87 3.18
C THR A 36 -4.37 11.94 2.83
N ARG A 37 -3.73 13.07 3.14
CA ARG A 37 -2.29 13.27 2.89
C ARG A 37 -1.44 12.14 3.46
N GLY A 38 -0.68 11.46 2.60
CA GLY A 38 0.28 10.43 2.99
C GLY A 38 -0.33 9.06 3.28
N ASP A 39 -1.56 8.80 2.84
CA ASP A 39 -2.23 7.50 2.98
C ASP A 39 -1.39 6.35 2.37
N TRP A 40 -0.79 6.56 1.20
CA TRP A 40 0.09 5.57 0.57
C TRP A 40 1.35 5.31 1.39
N SER A 41 1.93 6.34 2.00
CA SER A 41 3.09 6.20 2.88
C SER A 41 2.75 5.42 4.14
N ARG A 42 1.55 5.64 4.72
CA ARG A 42 1.05 4.83 5.85
C ARG A 42 0.83 3.38 5.44
N CYS A 43 0.18 3.15 4.31
CA CYS A 43 -0.02 1.82 3.74
C CYS A 43 1.34 1.12 3.54
N ASN A 44 2.28 1.76 2.86
CA ASN A 44 3.59 1.18 2.59
C ASN A 44 4.35 0.89 3.89
N ARG A 45 4.31 1.77 4.90
CA ARG A 45 4.96 1.53 6.20
C ARG A 45 4.38 0.30 6.92
N LEU A 46 3.06 0.16 6.90
CA LEU A 46 2.36 -0.94 7.57
C LEU A 46 2.56 -2.26 6.81
N LEU A 47 2.36 -2.25 5.50
CA LEU A 47 2.44 -3.45 4.66
C LEU A 47 3.86 -3.87 4.32
N SER A 48 4.85 -2.98 4.35
CA SER A 48 6.26 -3.34 4.11
C SER A 48 6.77 -4.34 5.14
N ARG A 49 6.19 -4.37 6.35
CA ARG A 49 6.52 -5.38 7.37
C ARG A 49 6.03 -6.78 7.02
N TYR A 50 4.96 -6.89 6.21
CA TYR A 50 4.33 -8.15 5.86
C TYR A 50 4.68 -8.63 4.44
N MET A 51 4.75 -7.70 3.47
CA MET A 51 4.93 -8.00 2.04
C MET A 51 6.29 -7.53 1.49
N GLY A 52 7.08 -6.80 2.29
CA GLY A 52 8.34 -6.21 1.84
C GLY A 52 8.15 -5.25 0.67
N ALA A 53 9.05 -5.32 -0.32
CA ALA A 53 9.06 -4.42 -1.48
C ALA A 53 7.80 -4.48 -2.35
N ARG A 54 7.01 -5.58 -2.29
CA ARG A 54 5.76 -5.73 -3.06
C ARG A 54 4.62 -4.86 -2.51
N ALA A 55 4.73 -4.36 -1.28
CA ALA A 55 3.75 -3.47 -0.66
C ALA A 55 3.52 -2.18 -1.47
N LYS A 56 4.54 -1.64 -2.13
CA LYS A 56 4.46 -0.39 -2.89
C LYS A 56 3.39 -0.43 -4.00
N GLY A 57 3.46 -1.47 -4.85
CA GLY A 57 2.51 -1.65 -5.95
C GLY A 57 1.11 -1.98 -5.45
N TYR A 58 1.03 -2.82 -4.40
CA TYR A 58 -0.23 -3.18 -3.79
C TYR A 58 -0.97 -1.97 -3.17
N CYS A 59 -0.24 -1.12 -2.43
CA CYS A 59 -0.79 0.11 -1.86
C CYS A 59 -1.23 1.12 -2.92
N GLN A 60 -0.55 1.17 -4.07
CA GLN A 60 -0.95 2.04 -5.17
C GLN A 60 -2.29 1.61 -5.80
N LEU A 61 -2.45 0.31 -6.05
CA LEU A 61 -3.69 -0.25 -6.58
C LEU A 61 -4.86 -0.06 -5.59
N MET A 62 -4.60 -0.25 -4.29
CA MET A 62 -5.60 -0.02 -3.26
C MET A 62 -5.95 1.46 -3.11
N HIS A 63 -4.98 2.37 -3.19
CA HIS A 63 -5.27 3.80 -3.19
C HIS A 63 -6.24 4.18 -4.31
N ILE A 64 -5.94 3.78 -5.55
CA ILE A 64 -6.80 4.06 -6.71
C ILE A 64 -8.19 3.45 -6.53
N ARG A 65 -8.27 2.22 -6.02
CA ARG A 65 -9.57 1.56 -5.75
C ARG A 65 -10.38 2.30 -4.68
N SER A 66 -9.72 2.81 -3.64
CA SER A 66 -10.37 3.44 -2.49
C SER A 66 -10.69 4.91 -2.71
N THR A 67 -9.90 5.64 -3.49
CA THR A 67 -10.04 7.10 -3.71
C THR A 67 -10.47 7.46 -5.12
N GLY A 68 -10.40 6.53 -6.07
CA GLY A 68 -10.61 6.79 -7.50
C GLY A 68 -9.44 7.49 -8.18
N VAL A 69 -8.40 7.90 -7.45
CA VAL A 69 -7.26 8.66 -7.98
C VAL A 69 -5.95 7.96 -7.67
N ALA A 70 -4.93 8.11 -8.52
CA ALA A 70 -3.59 7.60 -8.21
C ALA A 70 -2.89 8.50 -7.17
N THR A 71 -2.08 7.91 -6.28
CA THR A 71 -1.44 8.67 -5.19
C THR A 71 -0.56 9.81 -5.72
N GLY A 72 0.10 9.57 -6.85
CA GLY A 72 0.95 10.55 -7.54
C GLY A 72 0.20 11.54 -8.45
N SER A 73 -1.13 11.44 -8.56
CA SER A 73 -1.94 12.33 -9.41
C SER A 73 -2.11 13.70 -8.76
N ARG A 74 -2.16 14.75 -9.59
CA ARG A 74 -2.43 16.14 -9.15
C ARG A 74 -3.80 16.30 -8.47
N LEU A 75 -4.72 15.38 -8.77
CA LEU A 75 -6.07 15.32 -8.19
C LEU A 75 -6.09 14.69 -6.78
N ASN A 76 -4.99 14.10 -6.31
CA ASN A 76 -4.93 13.59 -4.94
C ASN A 76 -4.84 14.78 -3.96
N PRO A 77 -5.85 15.01 -3.10
CA PRO A 77 -5.81 16.09 -2.11
C PRO A 77 -4.62 15.95 -1.13
N GLY A 78 -4.02 14.76 -1.06
CA GLY A 78 -2.83 14.47 -0.28
C GLY A 78 -1.48 14.78 -0.93
N ARG A 79 -1.44 15.23 -2.18
CA ARG A 79 -0.16 15.47 -2.88
C ARG A 79 0.39 16.84 -2.48
N ARG A 80 1.59 16.88 -1.86
CA ARG A 80 2.30 18.16 -1.66
C ARG A 80 2.58 18.75 -3.04
N ARG A 81 2.08 19.96 -3.31
CA ARG A 81 2.63 20.82 -4.36
C ARG A 81 4.05 21.16 -3.91
N ARG A 82 5.06 20.53 -4.51
CA ARG A 82 6.45 20.94 -4.39
C ARG A 82 6.85 21.54 -5.73
#